data_AF-A0A377M8U6-F1
#
_entry.id   AF-A0A377M8U6-F1
#
_cell.length_a   1.000
_cell.length_b   1.000
_cell.length_c   1.000
_cell.angle_alpha   90.00
_cell.angle_beta   90.00
_cell.angle_gamma   90.00
#
_symmetry.space_group_name_H-M   'P 1'
#
loop_
_entity.id
_entity.type
_entity.pdbx_description
1 polymer ?
#
loop_
_entity_poly.entity_id
_entity_poly.type
_entity_poly.pdbx_seq_one_letter_code
_entity_poly.pdbx_strand_id
1 'polypeptide(L)' 'MITPIVFTNFVDFDSSWGHRRDVAGYAAGLELFDRRLPELMELVGEDDILILTADHGCDPNLDRY' A
#
# COMPACT_ATOMS: atom_id res chain seq x y z
N MET A 1 -14.93 11.84 24.29
CA MET A 1 -13.63 11.81 23.59
C MET A 1 -13.90 11.18 22.24
N ILE A 2 -13.57 11.84 21.13
CA ILE A 2 -13.79 11.31 19.77
C ILE A 2 -12.50 10.59 19.38
N THR A 3 -12.58 9.32 18.99
CA THR A 3 -11.44 8.61 18.40
C THR A 3 -11.40 8.96 16.90
N PRO A 4 -10.33 9.60 16.40
CA PRO A 4 -10.22 9.94 14.99
C PRO A 4 -9.93 8.69 14.14
N ILE A 5 -10.30 8.74 12.86
CA ILE A 5 -9.92 7.75 11.85
C ILE A 5 -8.96 8.42 10.87
N VAL A 6 -7.80 7.82 10.65
CA VAL A 6 -6.88 8.18 9.57
C VAL A 6 -7.06 7.16 8.44
N PHE A 7 -7.46 7.63 7.27
CA PHE A 7 -7.67 6.78 6.10
C PHE A 7 -6.80 7.27 4.94
N THR A 8 -5.74 6.50 4.65
CA THR A 8 -4.72 6.83 3.64
C THR A 8 -4.79 5.86 2.47
N ASN A 9 -4.58 6.36 1.26
CA ASN A 9 -4.49 5.57 0.03
C ASN A 9 -3.09 5.71 -0.61
N PHE A 10 -2.44 4.58 -0.91
CA PHE A 10 -1.15 4.53 -1.63
C PHE A 10 -1.38 4.26 -3.12
N VAL A 11 -1.74 5.32 -3.85
CA VAL A 11 -2.30 5.23 -5.22
C VAL A 11 -1.30 4.82 -6.32
N ASP A 12 0.01 4.84 -6.06
CA ASP A 12 1.03 4.54 -7.08
C ASP A 12 0.98 3.08 -7.56
N PHE A 13 0.56 2.15 -6.68
CA PHE A 13 0.37 0.74 -7.03
C PHE A 13 -0.65 0.54 -8.15
N ASP A 14 -1.68 1.38 -8.19
CA ASP A 14 -2.66 1.36 -9.27
C ASP A 14 -2.22 2.23 -10.46
N SER A 15 -1.96 3.52 -10.20
CA SER A 15 -1.84 4.53 -11.25
C SER A 15 -0.46 4.58 -11.93
N SER A 16 0.61 4.41 -11.16
CA SER A 16 1.99 4.58 -11.63
C SER A 16 2.59 3.27 -12.12
N TRP A 17 2.25 2.14 -11.49
CA TRP A 17 2.87 0.84 -11.79
C TRP A 17 1.90 -0.20 -12.35
N GLY A 18 0.73 -0.40 -11.72
CA GLY A 18 -0.26 -1.40 -12.13
C GLY A 18 -0.81 -1.15 -13.54
N HIS A 19 -1.50 -0.03 -13.74
CA HIS A 19 -2.07 0.37 -15.04
C HIS A 19 -1.02 0.50 -16.15
N ARG A 20 0.24 0.77 -15.79
CA ARG A 20 1.35 0.89 -16.74
C ARG A 20 2.09 -0.41 -17.00
N ARG A 21 1.71 -1.51 -16.33
CA ARG A 21 2.36 -2.82 -16.44
C ARG A 21 3.86 -2.76 -16.14
N ASP A 22 4.24 -1.91 -15.19
CA ASP A 22 5.63 -1.76 -14.76
C ASP A 22 5.90 -2.70 -13.57
N VAL A 23 6.26 -3.95 -13.88
CA VAL A 23 6.54 -4.99 -12.87
C VAL A 23 7.68 -4.57 -11.94
N ALA A 24 8.73 -3.96 -12.47
CA ALA A 24 9.88 -3.54 -11.68
C ALA A 24 9.53 -2.37 -10.74
N GLY A 25 8.78 -1.39 -11.25
CA GLY A 25 8.27 -0.28 -10.46
C GLY A 25 7.32 -0.74 -9.36
N TYR A 26 6.41 -1.66 -9.67
CA TYR A 26 5.46 -2.21 -8.68
C TYR A 26 6.22 -2.93 -7.55
N ALA A 27 7.18 -3.79 -7.89
CA ALA A 27 8.00 -4.50 -6.90
C ALA A 27 8.82 -3.53 -6.03
N ALA A 28 9.47 -2.54 -6.64
CA ALA A 28 10.23 -1.53 -5.92
C ALA A 28 9.33 -0.69 -4.99
N GLY A 29 8.10 -0.40 -5.41
CA GLY A 29 7.08 0.26 -4.60
C GLY A 29 6.69 -0.57 -3.36
N LEU A 30 6.51 -1.88 -3.52
CA LEU A 30 6.19 -2.78 -2.41
C LEU A 30 7.35 -2.85 -1.41
N GLU A 31 8.58 -2.98 -1.89
CA GLU A 31 9.78 -2.95 -1.03
C GLU A 31 9.94 -1.61 -0.30
N LEU A 32 9.65 -0.49 -0.96
CA LEU A 32 9.70 0.83 -0.34
C LEU A 32 8.65 0.96 0.78
N PHE A 33 7.42 0.50 0.52
CA PHE A 33 6.36 0.48 1.51
C PHE A 33 6.74 -0.39 2.72
N ASP A 34 7.19 -1.62 2.47
CA ASP A 34 7.61 -2.57 3.51
C ASP A 34 8.74 -2.00 4.39
N ARG A 35 9.78 -1.40 3.78
CA ARG A 35 10.88 -0.77 4.53
C ARG A 35 10.43 0.35 5.49
N ARG A 36 9.33 1.03 5.19
CA ARG A 36 8.78 2.13 6.00
C ARG A 36 7.70 1.68 6.97
N LEU A 37 7.18 0.46 6.83
CA LEU A 37 6.15 -0.07 7.73
C LEU A 37 6.61 -0.08 9.20
N PRO A 38 7.87 -0.42 9.56
CA PRO A 38 8.34 -0.30 10.94
C PRO A 38 8.22 1.11 11.52
N GLU A 39 8.49 2.16 10.73
CA GLU A 39 8.33 3.56 11.17
C GLU A 39 6.88 3.85 11.58
N LEU A 40 5.90 3.30 10.85
CA LEU A 40 4.49 3.43 11.19
C LEU A 40 4.15 2.62 12.44
N MET A 41 4.63 1.37 12.53
CA MET A 41 4.35 0.49 13.66
C MET A 41 4.86 1.05 14.99
N GLU A 42 5.97 1.78 14.99
CA GLU A 42 6.50 2.49 16.17
C GLU A 42 5.59 3.64 16.64
N LEU A 43 4.73 4.18 15.77
CA LEU A 43 3.79 5.25 16.08
C LEU A 43 2.39 4.75 16.47
N VAL A 44 2.06 3.48 16.20
CA VAL A 44 0.79 2.87 16.58
C VAL A 44 0.83 2.56 18.08
N GLY A 45 -0.07 3.19 18.85
CA GLY A 45 -0.19 2.98 20.29
C GLY A 45 -0.87 1.66 20.66
N GLU A 46 -0.87 1.32 21.96
CA GLU A 46 -1.44 0.06 22.48
C GLU A 46 -2.96 -0.08 22.23
N ASP A 47 -3.69 1.04 22.17
CA ASP A 47 -5.14 1.08 21.94
C ASP A 47 -5.51 1.34 20.46
N ASP A 48 -4.52 1.52 19.58
CA ASP A 48 -4.74 1.83 18.18
C ASP A 48 -4.94 0.55 17.35
N ILE A 49 -5.73 0.68 16.27
CA ILE A 49 -5.95 -0.40 15.30
C ILE A 49 -5.38 0.03 13.95
N LEU A 50 -4.39 -0.72 13.47
CA LEU A 50 -3.88 -0.60 12.11
C LEU A 50 -4.53 -1.65 11.19
N ILE A 51 -5.13 -1.20 10.09
CA ILE A 51 -5.68 -2.06 9.04
C ILE A 51 -4.96 -1.74 7.74
N LEU A 52 -4.37 -2.76 7.11
CA LEU A 52 -3.82 -2.69 5.76
C LEU A 52 -4.70 -3.52 4.83
N THR A 53 -5.17 -2.94 3.74
CA THR A 53 -6.00 -3.63 2.74
C THR A 53 -5.76 -3.05 1.35
N ALA A 54 -6.15 -3.81 0.33
CA ALA A 54 -6.36 -3.32 -1.02
C ALA A 54 -7.87 -3.20 -1.29
N ASP A 55 -8.24 -2.38 -2.26
CA ASP A 55 -9.61 -2.21 -2.75
C ASP A 55 -9.89 -3.11 -3.98
N HIS A 56 -8.87 -3.37 -4.80
CA HIS A 56 -8.90 -4.36 -5.88
C HIS A 56 -7.48 -4.82 -6.28
N GLY A 57 -7.39 -5.73 -7.25
CA GLY A 57 -6.13 -6.12 -7.88
C GLY A 57 -5.79 -5.23 -9.09
N CYS A 58 -4.51 -5.05 -9.38
CA CYS A 58 -4.01 -4.37 -10.58
C CYS A 58 -2.68 -5.04 -11.01
N ASP A 59 -2.78 -6.28 -11.51
CA ASP A 59 -1.62 -7.13 -11.84
C ASP A 59 -0.80 -6.52 -13.00
N PRO A 60 0.45 -6.08 -12.76
CA PRO A 60 1.30 -5.48 -13.80
C PRO A 60 1.82 -6.52 -14.80
N ASN A 61 1.73 -7.81 -14.49
CA ASN A 61 2.15 -8.93 -15.33
C ASN A 61 0.96 -9.66 -15.97
N LEU A 62 -0.22 -9.02 -16.04
CA LEU A 62 -1.39 -9.62 -16.67
C LEU A 62 -1.19 -9.76 -18.19
N ASP A 63 -0.54 -10.85 -18.59
CA ASP A 63 -0.59 -11.35 -19.96
C ASP A 63 -1.99 -11.88 -20.22
N ARG A 64 -2.69 -11.27 -21.16
CA ARG A 64 -3.93 -11.85 -21.67
C ARG A 64 -3.54 -13.15 -22.37
N TYR A 65 -4.04 -14.27 -21.85
CA TYR A 65 -4.11 -15.53 -22.59
C TYR A 65 -4.61 -15.30 -24.02
#